data_AF-A0A969CHV4-F1
#
_entry.id   AF-A0A969CHV4-F1
#
_cell.length_a   1.000
_cell.length_b   1.000
_cell.length_c   1.000
_cell.angle_alpha   90.00
_cell.angle_beta   90.00
_cell.angle_gamma   90.00
#
_symmetry.space_group_name_H-M   'P 1'
#
loop_
_entity.id
_entity.type
_entity.pdbx_description
1 polymer ?
#
loop_
_entity_poly.entity_id
_entity_poly.type
_entity_poly.pdbx_seq_one_letter_code
_entity_poly.pdbx_strand_id
1 'polypeptide(L)'
;MHQQLELDFASAIAAALDEPEQANIAWMCASLDRYLQGRSHHEQLRVAGDAIRDIAEVCYQRAERLIRDWEDRHNTEGPVIDNDFLAGMVQQTMHLDLSDLCRQPKSRNRCQGFAGKAVESVVGEISKDAVLEFVDELELGEAIALGASYEEDVSGWVGAIADYLGKCEGAVSFSELVSGVRLPAVAVWLGVLLGGFRVVQRGGFYEGREIWVG
;
A
#
# COMPACT_ATOMS: atom_id res chain seq x y z
N MET A 1 -14.40 41.52 13.75
CA MET A 1 -15.37 40.96 12.80
C MET A 1 -14.56 40.46 11.61
N HIS A 2 -14.11 39.21 11.64
CA HIS A 2 -13.21 38.67 10.62
C HIS A 2 -14.04 38.15 9.45
N GLN A 3 -14.01 38.87 8.33
CA GLN A 3 -14.55 38.41 7.06
C GLN A 3 -13.71 37.19 6.63
N GLN A 4 -14.31 36.00 6.71
CA GLN A 4 -13.79 34.83 6.00
C GLN A 4 -13.71 35.20 4.52
N LEU A 5 -12.51 35.17 3.95
CA LEU A 5 -12.30 35.20 2.52
C LEU A 5 -13.19 34.12 1.90
N GLU A 6 -14.18 34.52 1.11
CA GLU A 6 -14.82 33.61 0.18
C GLU A 6 -13.74 33.18 -0.81
N LEU A 7 -13.13 32.02 -0.57
CA LEU A 7 -12.22 31.42 -1.54
C LEU A 7 -13.04 31.11 -2.80
N ASP A 8 -12.63 31.70 -3.91
CA ASP A 8 -13.07 31.28 -5.23
C ASP A 8 -12.77 29.78 -5.39
N PHE A 9 -13.74 29.00 -5.84
CA PHE A 9 -13.66 27.54 -5.90
C PHE A 9 -12.42 27.05 -6.68
N ALA A 10 -12.10 27.72 -7.80
CA ALA A 10 -10.91 27.41 -8.59
C ALA A 10 -9.61 27.69 -7.81
N SER A 11 -9.56 28.78 -7.06
CA SER A 11 -8.41 29.10 -6.19
C SER A 11 -8.24 28.07 -5.07
N ALA A 12 -9.36 27.55 -4.53
CA ALA A 12 -9.32 26.51 -3.51
C ALA A 12 -8.79 25.18 -4.05
N ILE A 13 -9.18 24.79 -5.28
CA ILE A 13 -8.61 23.62 -5.96
C ILE A 13 -7.10 23.82 -6.18
N ALA A 14 -6.68 24.97 -6.70
CA ALA A 14 -5.26 25.23 -6.97
C ALA A 14 -4.42 25.17 -5.68
N ALA A 15 -4.91 25.77 -4.58
CA ALA A 15 -4.25 25.70 -3.28
C ALA A 15 -4.22 24.27 -2.73
N ALA A 16 -5.30 23.51 -2.89
CA ALA A 16 -5.39 22.12 -2.47
C ALA A 16 -4.45 21.19 -3.25
N LEU A 17 -4.17 21.47 -4.52
CA LEU A 17 -3.19 20.72 -5.31
C LEU A 17 -1.74 21.01 -4.86
N ASP A 18 -1.47 22.21 -4.34
CA ASP A 18 -0.15 22.54 -3.78
C ASP A 18 0.03 21.93 -2.37
N GLU A 19 -1.00 22.09 -1.53
CA GLU A 19 -1.03 21.65 -0.13
C GLU A 19 -2.21 20.68 0.16
N PRO A 20 -2.19 19.45 -0.38
CA PRO A 20 -3.29 18.48 -0.28
C PRO A 20 -3.65 18.04 1.13
N GLU A 21 -2.72 18.12 2.09
CA GLU A 21 -2.98 17.75 3.49
C GLU A 21 -3.88 18.76 4.22
N GLN A 22 -3.83 20.03 3.81
CA GLN A 22 -4.66 21.11 4.35
C GLN A 22 -5.98 21.26 3.57
N ALA A 23 -6.15 20.51 2.48
CA ALA A 23 -7.33 20.60 1.64
C ALA A 23 -8.61 20.14 2.37
N ASN A 24 -9.64 20.99 2.33
CA ASN A 24 -10.97 20.67 2.81
C ASN A 24 -11.82 20.07 1.68
N ILE A 25 -11.64 18.77 1.43
CA ILE A 25 -12.32 18.02 0.36
C ILE A 25 -13.85 18.09 0.52
N ALA A 26 -14.37 18.00 1.75
CA ALA A 26 -15.81 18.06 2.01
C ALA A 26 -16.41 19.40 1.57
N TRP A 27 -15.73 20.51 1.86
CA TRP A 27 -16.15 21.83 1.40
C TRP A 27 -16.08 21.96 -0.13
N MET A 28 -15.04 21.41 -0.77
CA MET A 28 -14.91 21.43 -2.23
C MET A 28 -16.07 20.68 -2.91
N CYS A 29 -16.38 19.46 -2.44
CA CYS A 29 -17.52 18.71 -2.96
C CYS A 29 -18.85 19.47 -2.77
N ALA A 30 -19.06 20.08 -1.60
CA ALA A 30 -20.30 20.82 -1.31
C ALA A 30 -20.42 22.17 -2.05
N SER A 31 -19.30 22.76 -2.47
CA SER A 31 -19.27 24.05 -3.17
C SER A 31 -19.31 23.92 -4.70
N LEU A 32 -19.08 22.72 -5.23
CA LEU A 32 -19.09 22.44 -6.67
C LEU A 32 -20.43 22.85 -7.33
N ASP A 33 -21.56 22.46 -6.74
CA ASP A 33 -22.88 22.78 -7.30
C ASP A 33 -23.09 24.30 -7.43
N ARG A 34 -22.60 25.07 -6.46
CA ARG A 34 -22.65 26.54 -6.49
C ARG A 34 -21.76 27.11 -7.58
N TYR A 35 -20.57 26.55 -7.78
CA TYR A 35 -19.63 26.95 -8.83
C TYR A 35 -20.16 26.70 -10.26
N LEU A 36 -21.05 25.72 -10.40
CA LEU A 36 -21.67 25.36 -11.69
C LEU A 36 -22.93 26.18 -12.01
N GLN A 37 -23.46 26.97 -11.07
CA GLN A 37 -24.65 27.80 -11.29
C GLN A 37 -24.41 28.86 -12.38
N GLY A 38 -25.44 29.12 -13.19
CA GLY A 38 -25.41 30.14 -14.24
C GLY A 38 -24.74 29.71 -15.56
N ARG A 39 -24.25 28.47 -15.65
CA ARG A 39 -23.68 27.89 -16.88
C ARG A 39 -24.72 27.09 -17.66
N SER A 40 -24.48 26.88 -18.95
CA SER A 40 -25.30 25.96 -19.76
C SER A 40 -25.10 24.50 -19.30
N HIS A 41 -26.09 23.63 -19.53
CA HIS A 41 -26.03 22.24 -19.06
C HIS A 41 -24.80 21.47 -19.59
N HIS A 42 -24.43 21.70 -20.85
CA HIS A 42 -23.25 21.07 -21.44
C HIS A 42 -21.93 21.56 -20.79
N GLU A 43 -21.84 22.86 -20.52
CA GLU A 43 -20.69 23.42 -19.82
C GLU A 43 -20.63 22.99 -18.35
N GLN A 44 -21.78 22.83 -17.70
CA GLN A 44 -21.85 22.29 -16.34
C GLN A 44 -21.25 20.89 -16.28
N LEU A 45 -21.64 19.99 -17.17
CA LEU A 45 -21.10 18.63 -17.20
C LEU A 45 -19.59 18.61 -17.46
N ARG A 46 -19.11 19.41 -18.42
CA ARG A 46 -17.68 19.50 -18.72
C ARG A 46 -16.88 20.03 -17.52
N VAL A 47 -17.30 21.16 -16.96
CA VAL A 47 -16.61 21.82 -15.84
C VAL A 47 -16.70 20.98 -14.56
N ALA A 48 -17.83 20.31 -14.33
CA ALA A 48 -17.98 19.36 -13.22
C ALA A 48 -17.01 18.20 -13.35
N GLY A 49 -16.86 17.62 -14.55
CA GLY A 49 -15.91 16.55 -14.82
C GLY A 49 -14.48 16.96 -14.52
N ASP A 50 -14.06 18.14 -14.99
CA ASP A 50 -12.73 18.69 -14.69
C ASP A 50 -12.54 18.91 -13.19
N ALA A 51 -13.51 19.51 -12.52
CA ALA A 51 -13.43 19.77 -11.08
C ALA A 51 -13.38 18.48 -10.24
N ILE A 52 -14.16 17.46 -10.60
CA ILE A 52 -14.15 16.17 -9.91
C ILE A 52 -12.82 15.45 -10.11
N ARG A 53 -12.26 15.50 -11.33
CA ARG A 53 -10.91 14.98 -11.61
C ARG A 53 -9.88 15.66 -10.70
N ASP A 54 -9.93 16.98 -10.59
CA ASP A 54 -8.96 17.72 -9.80
C ASP A 54 -9.13 17.47 -8.28
N ILE A 55 -10.36 17.32 -7.80
CA ILE A 55 -10.63 16.89 -6.41
C ILE A 55 -10.08 15.48 -6.16
N ALA A 56 -10.26 14.55 -7.09
CA ALA A 56 -9.74 13.19 -6.97
C ALA A 56 -8.20 13.17 -6.92
N GLU A 57 -7.55 14.02 -7.73
CA GLU A 57 -6.10 14.19 -7.71
C GLU A 57 -5.60 14.70 -6.34
N VAL A 58 -6.29 15.67 -5.74
CA VAL A 58 -5.97 16.13 -4.37
C VAL A 58 -6.07 14.97 -3.36
N CYS A 59 -7.11 14.15 -3.44
CA CYS A 59 -7.27 12.98 -2.58
C CYS A 59 -6.12 11.98 -2.76
N TYR A 60 -5.74 11.70 -4.01
CA TYR A 60 -4.65 10.79 -4.35
C TYR A 60 -3.32 11.28 -3.76
N GLN A 61 -2.94 12.53 -4.01
CA GLN A 61 -1.69 13.10 -3.49
C GLN A 61 -1.66 13.13 -1.96
N ARG A 62 -2.81 13.42 -1.33
CA ARG A 62 -2.92 13.36 0.13
C ARG A 62 -2.67 11.96 0.66
N ALA A 63 -3.27 10.95 0.04
CA ALA A 63 -3.07 9.55 0.45
C ALA A 63 -1.61 9.12 0.27
N GLU A 64 -0.97 9.46 -0.85
CA GLU A 64 0.43 9.14 -1.11
C GLU A 64 1.36 9.74 -0.05
N ARG A 65 1.13 11.00 0.35
CA ARG A 65 1.92 11.64 1.41
C ARG A 65 1.69 11.00 2.77
N LEU A 66 0.43 10.72 3.14
CA LEU A 66 0.11 10.07 4.40
C LEU A 66 0.73 8.67 4.51
N ILE A 67 0.76 7.92 3.40
CA ILE A 67 1.41 6.60 3.33
C ILE A 67 2.92 6.77 3.50
N ARG A 68 3.56 7.68 2.75
CA ARG A 68 5.01 7.95 2.90
C ARG A 68 5.38 8.39 4.31
N ASP A 69 4.63 9.31 4.89
CA ASP A 69 4.88 9.78 6.26
C ASP A 69 4.74 8.64 7.28
N TRP A 70 3.83 7.70 7.05
CA TRP A 70 3.68 6.50 7.87
C TRP A 70 4.86 5.54 7.69
N GLU A 71 5.25 5.26 6.45
CA GLU A 71 6.40 4.42 6.10
C GLU A 71 7.69 4.98 6.72
N ASP A 72 7.96 6.28 6.54
CA ASP A 72 9.14 6.96 7.08
C ASP A 72 9.18 6.90 8.61
N ARG A 73 8.03 7.09 9.28
CA ARG A 73 7.94 7.01 10.74
C ARG A 73 8.20 5.60 11.26
N HIS A 74 7.92 4.57 10.46
CA HIS A 74 8.03 3.16 10.86
C HIS A 74 9.21 2.45 10.21
N ASN A 75 10.03 3.19 9.47
CA ASN A 75 11.26 2.70 8.89
C ASN A 75 12.34 2.50 9.97
N THR A 76 12.57 1.26 10.36
CA THR A 76 13.63 0.85 11.29
C THR A 76 15.04 0.86 10.69
N GLU A 77 15.17 0.88 9.37
CA GLU A 77 16.45 0.85 8.66
C GLU A 77 17.07 2.25 8.51
N GLY A 78 16.30 3.30 8.80
CA GLY A 78 16.70 4.69 8.65
C GLY A 78 16.79 5.12 7.18
N PRO A 79 17.11 6.40 6.90
CA PRO A 79 17.31 6.86 5.54
C PRO A 79 18.54 6.17 4.93
N VAL A 80 18.35 5.45 3.81
CA VAL A 80 19.45 4.84 3.06
C VAL A 80 20.20 5.95 2.33
N ILE A 81 21.32 6.38 2.90
CA ILE A 81 22.23 7.35 2.29
C ILE A 81 23.34 6.56 1.60
N ASP A 82 23.48 6.67 0.29
CA ASP A 82 24.62 6.06 -0.40
C ASP A 82 25.95 6.73 0.02
N ASN A 83 27.07 6.01 -0.11
CA ASN A 83 28.38 6.53 0.32
C ASN A 83 28.85 7.78 -0.46
N ASP A 84 28.26 8.05 -1.62
CA ASP A 84 28.57 9.15 -2.52
C ASP A 84 27.58 10.32 -2.42
N PHE A 85 26.52 10.20 -1.60
CA PHE A 85 25.45 11.20 -1.47
C PHE A 85 26.00 12.60 -1.14
N LEU A 86 27.07 12.65 -0.36
CA LEU A 86 27.73 13.89 0.03
C LEU A 86 29.03 14.15 -0.74
N ALA A 87 29.49 13.25 -1.62
CA ALA A 87 30.81 13.34 -2.26
C ALA A 87 31.00 14.62 -3.10
N GLY A 88 29.92 15.20 -3.64
CA GLY A 88 29.95 16.49 -4.34
C GLY A 88 29.75 17.72 -3.44
N MET A 89 29.39 17.54 -2.17
CA MET A 89 29.00 18.61 -1.24
C MET A 89 29.96 18.82 -0.07
N VAL A 90 30.84 17.85 0.24
CA VAL A 90 31.88 18.04 1.26
C VAL A 90 33.20 18.39 0.59
N GLN A 91 33.58 19.66 0.60
CA GLN A 91 35.00 19.98 0.66
C GLN A 91 35.50 19.60 2.05
N GLN A 92 36.71 19.05 2.13
CA GLN A 92 37.33 18.37 3.29
C GLN A 92 37.29 19.13 4.64
N THR A 93 36.83 20.37 4.67
CA THR A 93 36.66 21.21 5.86
C THR A 93 35.45 22.16 5.72
N MET A 94 34.23 21.67 5.57
CA MET A 94 33.03 22.47 5.77
C MET A 94 32.00 21.71 6.60
N HIS A 95 31.56 22.30 7.71
CA HIS A 95 30.41 21.82 8.46
C HIS A 95 29.16 22.18 7.66
N LEU A 96 28.49 21.15 7.12
CA LEU A 96 27.24 21.31 6.42
C LEU A 96 26.08 21.20 7.41
N ASP A 97 25.23 22.21 7.50
CA ASP A 97 24.02 22.17 8.31
C ASP A 97 22.97 21.28 7.61
N LEU A 98 22.74 20.08 8.17
CA LEU A 98 21.80 19.10 7.64
C LEU A 98 20.33 19.50 7.80
N SER A 99 20.05 20.55 8.59
CA SER A 99 18.69 21.03 8.85
C SER A 99 17.94 21.44 7.59
N ASP A 100 18.65 21.99 6.60
CA ASP A 100 18.06 22.36 5.31
C ASP A 100 17.90 21.17 4.34
N LEU A 101 18.66 20.08 4.52
CA LEU A 101 18.54 18.86 3.71
C LEU A 101 17.39 17.96 4.17
N CYS A 102 17.08 17.96 5.47
CA CYS A 102 15.95 17.22 6.04
C CYS A 102 14.61 17.95 5.84
N ARG A 103 14.61 19.13 5.22
CA ARG A 103 13.40 19.90 4.94
C ARG A 103 12.69 19.26 3.75
N GLN A 104 11.52 18.68 3.97
CA GLN A 104 10.70 18.10 2.89
C GLN A 104 10.57 19.12 1.75
N PRO A 105 11.00 18.78 0.52
CA PRO A 105 10.93 19.72 -0.58
C PRO A 105 9.47 20.05 -0.85
N LYS A 106 9.13 21.34 -0.83
CA LYS A 106 7.82 21.80 -1.29
C LYS A 106 7.64 21.31 -2.72
N SER A 107 6.49 20.67 -2.98
CA SER A 107 6.03 20.20 -4.28
C SER A 107 6.43 21.19 -5.37
N ARG A 108 7.49 20.86 -6.11
CA ARG A 108 7.94 21.68 -7.24
C ARG A 108 7.16 21.15 -8.44
N ASN A 109 6.20 21.94 -8.91
CA ASN A 109 5.50 21.68 -10.18
C ASN A 109 6.53 21.31 -11.24
N ARG A 110 6.51 20.03 -11.66
CA ARG A 110 7.49 19.45 -12.58
C ARG A 110 7.26 20.06 -13.96
N CYS A 111 8.07 21.03 -14.32
CA CYS A 111 8.26 21.44 -15.71
C CYS A 111 9.72 21.78 -15.94
N GLN A 112 10.59 20.76 -15.89
CA GLN A 112 11.91 20.80 -16.49
C GLN A 112 12.22 19.42 -17.08
N GLY A 113 12.36 19.39 -18.41
CA GLY A 113 12.81 18.21 -19.13
C GLY A 113 14.15 17.75 -18.59
N PHE A 114 14.27 16.45 -18.36
CA PHE A 114 15.49 15.80 -17.95
C PHE A 114 16.57 16.02 -19.03
N ALA A 115 17.61 16.78 -18.70
CA ALA A 115 18.82 16.94 -19.53
C ALA A 115 19.98 16.08 -18.97
N GLY A 116 19.66 14.93 -18.38
CA GLY A 116 20.66 13.95 -17.97
C GLY A 116 21.14 13.14 -19.17
N LYS A 117 22.44 12.83 -19.21
CA LYS A 117 22.97 11.87 -20.20
C LYS A 117 22.28 10.52 -20.02
N ALA A 118 22.01 9.85 -21.14
CA ALA A 118 21.39 8.54 -21.16
C ALA A 118 22.15 7.58 -20.23
N VAL A 119 21.46 7.11 -19.20
CA VAL A 119 21.91 5.96 -18.41
C VAL A 119 21.76 4.74 -19.31
N GLU A 120 22.82 3.95 -19.46
CA GLU A 120 22.76 2.68 -20.18
C GLU A 120 21.75 1.76 -19.48
N SER A 121 20.58 1.64 -20.09
CA SER A 121 19.58 0.64 -19.74
C SER A 121 20.18 -0.73 -20.02
N VAL A 122 20.34 -1.55 -18.98
CA VAL A 122 20.72 -2.96 -19.12
C VAL A 122 19.50 -3.74 -19.61
N VAL A 123 19.18 -3.58 -20.89
CA VAL A 123 18.26 -4.47 -21.59
C VAL A 123 19.08 -5.68 -22.02
N GLY A 124 19.03 -6.75 -21.22
CA GLY A 124 19.51 -8.06 -21.64
C GLY A 124 18.46 -8.71 -22.55
N GLU A 125 18.90 -9.36 -23.63
CA GLU A 125 18.04 -10.16 -24.48
C GLU A 125 17.54 -11.38 -23.68
N ILE A 126 16.29 -11.33 -23.22
CA ILE A 126 15.64 -12.47 -22.56
C ILE A 126 14.97 -13.31 -23.64
N SER A 127 15.30 -14.60 -23.69
CA SER A 127 14.69 -15.55 -24.62
C SER A 127 13.18 -15.60 -24.40
N LYS A 128 12.41 -15.59 -25.48
CA LYS A 128 10.93 -15.66 -25.45
C LYS A 128 10.41 -16.84 -24.61
N ASP A 129 11.12 -17.96 -24.61
CA ASP A 129 10.72 -19.16 -23.88
C ASP A 129 10.76 -18.96 -22.36
N ALA A 130 11.76 -18.23 -21.84
CA ALA A 130 11.86 -17.89 -20.42
C ALA A 130 10.74 -16.94 -19.96
N VAL A 131 10.25 -16.06 -20.86
CA VAL A 131 9.12 -15.18 -20.56
C VAL A 131 7.81 -15.97 -20.52
N LEU A 132 7.65 -16.97 -21.39
CA LEU A 132 6.47 -17.83 -21.42
C LEU A 132 6.40 -18.73 -20.19
N GLU A 133 7.52 -19.30 -19.76
CA GLU A 133 7.59 -20.13 -18.54
C GLU A 133 7.19 -19.31 -17.28
N PHE A 134 7.65 -18.06 -17.18
CA PHE A 134 7.27 -17.18 -16.08
C PHE A 134 5.77 -16.80 -16.09
N VAL A 135 5.18 -16.63 -17.27
CA VAL A 135 3.74 -16.38 -17.41
C VAL A 135 2.94 -17.61 -17.00
N ASP A 136 3.37 -18.80 -17.41
CA ASP A 136 2.72 -20.06 -17.03
C ASP A 136 2.79 -20.28 -15.50
N GLU A 137 3.91 -19.96 -14.84
CA GLU A 137 4.02 -20.00 -13.37
C GLU A 137 3.07 -19.03 -12.67
N LEU A 138 2.89 -17.81 -13.21
CA LEU A 138 1.97 -16.81 -12.69
C LEU A 138 0.50 -17.25 -12.82
N GLU A 139 0.11 -17.80 -13.96
CA GLU A 139 -1.26 -18.32 -14.18
C GLU A 139 -1.57 -19.50 -13.25
N LEU A 140 -0.58 -20.34 -12.95
CA LEU A 140 -0.71 -21.44 -11.99
C LEU A 140 -0.92 -20.93 -10.55
N GLY A 141 -0.21 -19.86 -10.17
CA GLY A 141 -0.41 -19.17 -8.89
C GLY A 141 -1.77 -18.49 -8.78
N GLU A 142 -2.24 -17.85 -9.86
CA GLU A 142 -3.55 -17.19 -9.92
C GLU A 142 -4.69 -18.22 -9.80
N ALA A 143 -4.57 -19.40 -10.44
CA ALA A 143 -5.55 -20.47 -10.30
C ALA A 143 -5.65 -21.02 -8.86
N ILE A 144 -4.52 -21.10 -8.15
CA ILE A 144 -4.49 -21.49 -6.72
C ILE A 144 -5.17 -20.41 -5.86
N ALA A 145 -4.93 -19.13 -6.15
CA ALA A 145 -5.53 -18.02 -5.43
C ALA A 145 -7.05 -17.89 -5.68
N LEU A 146 -7.50 -18.08 -6.93
CA LEU A 146 -8.91 -18.08 -7.28
C LEU A 146 -9.67 -19.28 -6.72
N GLY A 147 -9.02 -20.44 -6.61
CA GLY A 147 -9.59 -21.64 -5.97
C GLY A 147 -9.85 -21.48 -4.47
N ALA A 148 -9.15 -20.56 -3.80
CA ALA A 148 -9.37 -20.24 -2.39
C ALA A 148 -10.44 -19.15 -2.14
N SER A 149 -10.85 -18.42 -3.19
CA SER A 149 -11.72 -17.24 -3.10
C SER A 149 -13.22 -17.56 -3.10
N TYR A 150 -13.63 -18.74 -3.56
CA TYR A 150 -15.05 -19.12 -3.60
C TYR A 150 -15.40 -20.05 -2.44
N GLU A 151 -15.91 -19.43 -1.38
CA GLU A 151 -16.48 -20.00 -0.14
C GLU A 151 -15.46 -20.36 0.96
N GLU A 152 -14.92 -19.32 1.60
CA GLU A 152 -14.24 -19.44 2.90
C GLU A 152 -15.26 -19.77 4.01
N ASP A 153 -15.62 -21.06 4.16
CA ASP A 153 -16.39 -21.54 5.32
C ASP A 153 -15.47 -21.75 6.52
N VAL A 154 -14.99 -20.62 7.08
CA VAL A 154 -14.16 -20.61 8.29
C VAL A 154 -14.85 -21.34 9.45
N SER A 155 -16.19 -21.25 9.53
CA SER A 155 -16.96 -21.90 10.58
C SER A 155 -16.92 -23.43 10.48
N GLY A 156 -17.03 -23.96 9.26
CA GLY A 156 -16.85 -25.38 8.96
C GLY A 156 -15.43 -25.86 9.24
N TRP A 157 -14.41 -25.04 8.94
CA TRP A 157 -13.01 -25.39 9.22
C TRP A 157 -12.73 -25.47 10.73
N VAL A 158 -13.20 -24.48 11.49
CA VAL A 158 -13.09 -24.47 12.96
C VAL A 158 -13.78 -25.69 13.56
N GLY A 159 -14.98 -26.04 13.08
CA GLY A 159 -15.71 -27.23 13.51
C GLY A 159 -14.95 -28.52 13.23
N ALA A 160 -14.43 -28.69 12.02
CA ALA A 160 -13.67 -29.88 11.63
C ALA A 160 -12.36 -30.04 12.43
N ILE A 161 -11.68 -28.94 12.75
CA ILE A 161 -10.49 -28.91 13.60
C ILE A 161 -10.85 -29.29 15.04
N ALA A 162 -11.93 -28.72 15.60
CA ALA A 162 -12.39 -29.03 16.95
C ALA A 162 -12.78 -30.51 17.09
N ASP A 163 -13.50 -31.06 16.11
CA ASP A 163 -13.90 -32.48 16.07
C ASP A 163 -12.70 -33.42 15.99
N TYR A 164 -11.63 -33.01 15.30
CA TYR A 164 -10.40 -33.78 15.20
C TYR A 164 -9.59 -33.71 16.50
N LEU A 165 -9.39 -32.51 17.05
CA LEU A 165 -8.68 -32.33 18.32
C LEU A 165 -9.42 -33.00 19.49
N GLY A 166 -10.75 -33.02 19.48
CA GLY A 166 -11.55 -33.74 20.49
C GLY A 166 -11.38 -35.26 20.48
N LYS A 167 -10.85 -35.84 19.38
CA LYS A 167 -10.53 -37.27 19.26
C LYS A 167 -9.07 -37.58 19.60
N CYS A 168 -8.23 -36.56 19.71
CA CYS A 168 -6.81 -36.70 20.02
C CYS A 168 -6.57 -36.43 21.50
N GLU A 169 -5.79 -37.28 22.17
CA GLU A 169 -5.37 -37.04 23.55
C GLU A 169 -4.17 -36.09 23.56
N GLY A 170 -4.43 -34.79 23.60
CA GLY A 170 -3.42 -33.73 23.79
C GLY A 170 -3.15 -32.87 22.56
N ALA A 171 -2.12 -32.04 22.65
CA ALA A 171 -1.73 -31.15 21.55
C ALA A 171 -1.15 -31.96 20.38
N VAL A 172 -1.55 -31.61 19.16
CA VAL A 172 -1.15 -32.27 17.91
C VAL A 172 -0.28 -31.33 17.09
N SER A 173 0.69 -31.86 16.35
CA SER A 173 1.51 -31.02 15.47
C SER A 173 0.68 -30.46 14.31
N PHE A 174 1.02 -29.27 13.82
CA PHE A 174 0.28 -28.64 12.72
C PHE A 174 0.27 -29.52 11.45
N SER A 175 1.37 -30.23 11.16
CA SER A 175 1.46 -31.18 10.05
C SER A 175 0.52 -32.38 10.19
N GLU A 176 0.36 -32.90 11.41
CA GLU A 176 -0.58 -34.00 11.69
C GLU A 176 -2.04 -33.51 11.62
N LEU A 177 -2.29 -32.27 12.05
CA LEU A 177 -3.60 -31.65 11.95
C LEU A 177 -4.04 -31.46 10.48
N VAL A 178 -3.15 -30.94 9.63
CA VAL A 178 -3.40 -30.79 8.19
C VAL A 178 -3.67 -32.15 7.54
N SER A 179 -2.88 -33.17 7.90
CA SER A 179 -3.06 -34.53 7.36
C SER A 179 -4.34 -35.20 7.86
N GLY A 180 -4.75 -34.93 9.11
CA GLY A 180 -5.90 -35.55 9.76
C GLY A 180 -7.24 -34.97 9.36
N VAL A 181 -7.34 -33.64 9.25
CA VAL A 181 -8.57 -32.92 8.87
C VAL A 181 -8.78 -32.94 7.34
N ARG A 182 -7.74 -33.26 6.56
CA ARG A 182 -7.75 -33.29 5.08
C ARG A 182 -8.22 -31.97 4.44
N LEU A 183 -7.93 -30.85 5.11
CA LEU A 183 -8.14 -29.51 4.58
C LEU A 183 -6.83 -28.93 4.04
N PRO A 184 -6.87 -27.97 3.10
CA PRO A 184 -5.69 -27.23 2.67
C PRO A 184 -4.96 -26.61 3.87
N ALA A 185 -3.63 -26.60 3.85
CA ALA A 185 -2.83 -26.07 4.97
C ALA A 185 -3.22 -24.63 5.35
N VAL A 186 -3.55 -23.79 4.36
CA VAL A 186 -4.02 -22.42 4.57
C VAL A 186 -5.37 -22.38 5.31
N ALA A 187 -6.32 -23.23 4.94
CA ALA A 187 -7.63 -23.31 5.61
C ALA A 187 -7.49 -23.78 7.06
N VAL A 188 -6.60 -24.75 7.32
CA VAL A 188 -6.30 -25.20 8.69
C VAL A 188 -5.62 -24.09 9.49
N TRP A 189 -4.68 -23.37 8.90
CA TRP A 189 -4.02 -22.24 9.55
C TRP A 189 -5.01 -21.13 9.93
N LEU A 190 -5.87 -20.74 8.99
CA LEU A 190 -6.93 -19.76 9.23
C LEU A 190 -7.93 -20.24 10.29
N GLY A 191 -8.36 -21.49 10.22
CA GLY A 191 -9.25 -22.09 11.22
C GLY A 191 -8.63 -22.17 12.61
N VAL A 192 -7.32 -22.44 12.71
CA VAL A 192 -6.60 -22.45 13.99
C VAL A 192 -6.50 -21.04 14.58
N LEU A 193 -6.13 -20.04 13.77
CA LEU A 193 -6.00 -18.65 14.22
C LEU A 193 -7.33 -18.02 14.62
N LEU A 194 -8.41 -18.31 13.88
CA LEU A 194 -9.73 -17.72 14.09
C LEU A 194 -10.62 -18.54 15.04
N GLY A 195 -10.29 -19.81 15.27
CA GLY A 195 -11.06 -20.74 16.11
C GLY A 195 -10.73 -20.72 17.61
N GLY A 196 -9.77 -19.90 18.04
CA GLY A 196 -9.43 -19.74 19.47
C GLY A 196 -8.67 -20.93 20.08
N PHE A 197 -8.06 -21.79 19.27
CA PHE A 197 -7.26 -22.91 19.73
C PHE A 197 -5.93 -22.47 20.33
N ARG A 198 -5.37 -23.26 21.25
CA ARG A 198 -4.10 -22.95 21.90
C ARG A 198 -2.95 -23.40 21.02
N VAL A 199 -2.29 -22.43 20.39
CA VAL A 199 -1.08 -22.67 19.61
C VAL A 199 0.15 -22.53 20.50
N VAL A 200 1.00 -23.56 20.52
CA VAL A 200 2.27 -23.56 21.23
C VAL A 200 3.39 -23.87 20.24
N GLN A 201 4.31 -22.92 20.05
CA GLN A 201 5.55 -23.18 19.34
C GLN A 201 6.53 -23.84 20.31
N ARG A 202 7.03 -25.03 19.96
CA ARG A 202 7.99 -25.79 20.76
C ARG A 202 9.36 -25.83 20.09
N GLY A 203 9.98 -24.65 19.95
CA GLY A 203 11.40 -24.47 19.60
C GLY A 203 11.66 -23.18 18.83
N GLY A 204 12.62 -23.18 17.89
CA GLY A 204 13.12 -21.95 17.25
C GLY A 204 12.10 -21.26 16.34
N PHE A 205 12.16 -19.92 16.24
CA PHE A 205 11.22 -19.13 15.41
C PHE A 205 11.20 -19.57 13.94
N TYR A 206 12.34 -20.03 13.41
CA TYR A 206 12.49 -20.51 12.02
C TYR A 206 12.30 -22.03 11.86
N GLU A 207 12.02 -22.75 12.96
CA GLU A 207 11.76 -24.18 12.96
C GLU A 207 10.24 -24.42 12.86
N GLY A 208 9.67 -24.08 11.70
CA GLY A 208 8.21 -24.15 11.44
C GLY A 208 7.58 -25.55 11.56
N ARG A 209 8.36 -26.58 11.92
CA ARG A 209 7.90 -27.95 12.17
C ARG A 209 7.42 -28.17 13.61
N GLU A 210 7.52 -27.17 14.47
CA GLU A 210 7.25 -27.31 15.91
C GLU A 210 6.05 -26.49 16.38
N ILE A 211 5.09 -26.25 15.49
CA ILE A 211 3.81 -25.64 15.85
C ILE A 211 2.86 -26.74 16.32
N TRP A 212 2.39 -26.63 17.56
CA TRP A 212 1.45 -27.56 18.17
C TRP A 212 0.13 -26.86 18.46
N VAL A 213 -0.98 -27.54 18.21
CA VAL A 213 -2.34 -27.02 18.40
C VAL A 213 -3.10 -27.95 19.36
N GLY A 214 -3.79 -27.37 20.34
CA GLY A 214 -4.70 -28.10 21.24
C GLY A 214 -5.67 -27.18 21.96
#